data_AF-A0A259D8B9-F1
#
_entry.id   AF-A0A259D8B9-F1
#
_cell.length_a   1.000
_cell.length_b   1.000
_cell.length_c   1.000
_cell.angle_alpha   90.00
_cell.angle_beta   90.00
_cell.angle_gamma   90.00
#
_symmetry.space_group_name_H-M   'P 1'
#
loop_
_entity.id
_entity.type
_entity.pdbx_description
1 polymer ?
#
loop_
_entity_poly.entity_id
_entity_poly.type
_entity_poly.pdbx_seq_one_letter_code
_entity_poly.pdbx_strand_id
1 'polypeptide(L)'
;NYAALRDSFAAKLDAVIQANTTMLLQAVGGLYNPPLTAAELPGVTAARAETLTLWEDRIEVIWSEWHSHLQRLRPIREAMEQHLLRGFAGLINELRQRGLGISQYVWRSRDDGKVRSSHAHYDDQVFSWDDPPEGGHPGQAFNCRCHAEPYVQDQAARSPQNWDGFAFRYGDADRDQMRRNAEAEMRALRPAIEVLAALPDKTADQVRMPIAPD
;
A
#
# COMPACT_ATOMS: atom_id res chain seq x y z
N ASN A 1 30.48 3.68 1.08
CA ASN A 1 30.54 2.21 0.99
C ASN A 1 29.12 1.70 0.72
N TYR A 2 28.85 1.25 -0.51
CA TYR A 2 27.51 0.81 -0.96
C TYR A 2 26.98 -0.38 -0.15
N ALA A 3 27.82 -1.40 0.07
CA ALA A 3 27.45 -2.60 0.83
C ALA A 3 26.98 -2.25 2.25
N ALA A 4 27.69 -1.36 2.95
CA ALA A 4 27.30 -0.92 4.29
C ALA A 4 25.95 -0.17 4.32
N LEU A 5 25.62 0.60 3.27
CA LEU A 5 24.32 1.27 3.18
C LEU A 5 23.19 0.28 2.93
N ARG A 6 23.44 -0.70 2.06
CA ARG A 6 22.51 -1.78 1.76
C ARG A 6 22.20 -2.61 3.00
N ASP A 7 23.23 -3.03 3.72
CA ASP A 7 23.09 -3.82 4.95
C ASP A 7 22.36 -3.02 6.04
N SER A 8 22.66 -1.72 6.14
CA SER A 8 21.95 -0.83 7.06
C SER A 8 20.46 -0.71 6.70
N PHE A 9 20.10 -0.60 5.42
CA PHE A 9 18.71 -0.53 5.01
C PHE A 9 17.98 -1.87 5.21
N ALA A 10 18.63 -3.00 4.90
CA ALA A 10 18.11 -4.33 5.15
C ALA A 10 17.80 -4.55 6.64
N ALA A 11 18.70 -4.13 7.54
CA ALA A 11 18.47 -4.19 8.98
C ALA A 11 17.27 -3.32 9.44
N LYS A 12 17.02 -2.18 8.78
CA LYS A 12 15.82 -1.37 9.05
C LYS A 12 14.53 -2.09 8.63
N LEU A 13 14.54 -2.81 7.50
CA LEU A 13 13.41 -3.66 7.11
C LEU A 13 13.16 -4.75 8.15
N ASP A 14 14.22 -5.40 8.65
CA ASP A 14 14.11 -6.41 9.70
C ASP A 14 13.51 -5.83 10.99
N ALA A 15 13.91 -4.62 11.38
CA ALA A 15 13.32 -3.92 12.52
C ALA A 15 11.82 -3.63 12.32
N VAL A 16 11.39 -3.27 11.11
CA VAL A 16 9.96 -3.09 10.78
C VAL A 16 9.19 -4.42 10.89
N ILE A 17 9.77 -5.53 10.42
CA ILE A 17 9.19 -6.87 10.55
C ILE A 17 9.01 -7.23 12.02
N GLN A 18 10.04 -7.01 12.86
CA GLN A 18 9.98 -7.30 14.29
C GLN A 18 8.93 -6.45 15.01
N ALA A 19 8.88 -5.14 14.73
CA ALA A 19 7.87 -4.26 15.31
C ALA A 19 6.44 -4.71 14.97
N ASN A 20 6.20 -5.08 13.70
CA ASN A 20 4.90 -5.61 13.28
C ASN A 20 4.58 -6.96 13.93
N THR A 21 5.55 -7.86 14.04
CA THR A 21 5.40 -9.14 14.74
C THR A 21 4.98 -8.91 16.20
N THR A 22 5.70 -8.04 16.92
CA THR A 22 5.37 -7.72 18.32
C THR A 22 3.97 -7.16 18.45
N MET A 23 3.59 -6.20 17.60
CA MET A 23 2.25 -5.60 17.60
C MET A 23 1.15 -6.66 17.42
N LEU A 24 1.29 -7.55 16.42
CA LEU A 24 0.28 -8.59 16.17
C LEU A 24 0.19 -9.60 17.30
N LEU A 25 1.32 -10.07 17.82
CA LEU A 25 1.32 -11.04 18.93
C LEU A 25 0.72 -10.43 20.21
N GLN A 26 0.97 -9.15 20.47
CA GLN A 26 0.37 -8.45 21.61
C GLN A 26 -1.15 -8.26 21.43
N ALA A 27 -1.58 -7.90 20.23
CA ALA A 27 -2.98 -7.58 19.99
C ALA A 27 -3.88 -8.82 19.85
N VAL A 28 -3.40 -9.88 19.19
CA VAL A 28 -4.22 -11.05 18.87
C VAL A 28 -3.64 -12.38 19.31
N GLY A 29 -2.40 -12.44 19.82
CA GLY A 29 -1.74 -13.71 20.09
C GLY A 29 -2.44 -14.57 21.14
N GLY A 30 -3.01 -13.95 22.17
CA GLY A 30 -3.80 -14.63 23.21
C GLY A 30 -5.20 -15.08 22.77
N LEU A 31 -5.65 -14.69 21.58
CA LEU A 31 -6.96 -15.10 21.04
C LEU A 31 -6.92 -16.52 20.44
N TYR A 32 -5.72 -17.09 20.23
CA TYR A 32 -5.51 -18.43 19.68
C TYR A 32 -5.22 -19.44 20.79
N ASN A 33 -5.54 -20.72 20.55
CA ASN A 33 -5.21 -21.84 21.44
C ASN A 33 -4.60 -23.02 20.65
N PRO A 34 -3.29 -23.31 20.81
CA PRO A 34 -2.32 -22.59 21.64
C PRO A 34 -2.10 -21.14 21.17
N PRO A 35 -1.56 -20.24 22.03
CA PRO A 35 -1.29 -18.86 21.65
C PRO A 35 -0.41 -18.76 20.41
N LEU A 36 -0.73 -17.79 19.55
CA LEU A 36 -0.02 -17.56 18.30
C LEU A 36 1.45 -17.22 18.58
N THR A 37 2.34 -17.75 17.74
CA THR A 37 3.77 -17.53 17.79
C THR A 37 4.25 -16.81 16.53
N ALA A 38 5.45 -16.22 16.59
CA ALA A 38 6.04 -15.53 15.45
C ALA A 38 6.20 -16.44 14.21
N ALA A 39 6.36 -17.75 14.42
CA ALA A 39 6.53 -18.73 13.34
C ALA A 39 5.23 -19.00 12.56
N GLU A 40 4.08 -18.71 13.17
CA GLU A 40 2.75 -18.91 12.57
C GLU A 40 2.23 -17.66 11.84
N LEU A 41 2.92 -16.52 11.98
CA LEU A 41 2.58 -15.32 11.23
C LEU A 41 2.88 -15.51 9.74
N PRO A 42 2.02 -14.98 8.84
CA PRO A 42 2.31 -14.98 7.42
C PRO A 42 3.69 -14.41 7.09
N GLY A 43 4.42 -15.15 6.25
CA GLY A 43 5.79 -14.83 5.85
C GLY A 43 5.85 -13.59 4.98
N VAL A 44 6.86 -12.75 5.22
CA VAL A 44 7.03 -11.44 4.53
C VAL A 44 8.37 -11.34 3.79
N THR A 45 9.04 -12.48 3.59
CA THR A 45 10.36 -12.55 2.94
C THR A 45 10.34 -12.02 1.52
N ALA A 46 9.29 -12.30 0.74
CA ALA A 46 9.14 -11.78 -0.62
C ALA A 46 9.02 -10.24 -0.62
N ALA A 47 8.09 -9.68 0.16
CA ALA A 47 7.92 -8.23 0.29
C ALA A 47 9.21 -7.53 0.76
N ARG A 48 9.97 -8.17 1.66
CA ARG A 48 11.27 -7.67 2.13
C ARG A 48 12.29 -7.64 0.99
N ALA A 49 12.40 -8.72 0.22
CA ALA A 49 13.33 -8.81 -0.91
C ALA A 49 13.00 -7.78 -1.99
N GLU A 50 11.73 -7.66 -2.37
CA GLU A 50 11.26 -6.67 -3.35
C GLU A 50 11.53 -5.24 -2.91
N THR A 51 11.28 -4.91 -1.64
CA THR A 51 11.58 -3.57 -1.10
C THR A 51 13.08 -3.27 -1.10
N LEU A 52 13.91 -4.28 -0.85
CA LEU A 52 15.36 -4.12 -0.90
C LEU A 52 15.85 -3.90 -2.33
N THR A 53 15.33 -4.64 -3.31
CA THR A 53 15.61 -4.41 -4.74
C THR A 53 15.18 -3.01 -5.17
N LEU A 54 14.00 -2.54 -4.76
CA LEU A 54 13.56 -1.18 -5.07
C LEU A 54 14.47 -0.12 -4.45
N TRP A 55 15.06 -0.38 -3.28
CA TRP A 55 16.07 0.51 -2.69
C TRP A 55 17.36 0.51 -3.51
N GLU A 56 17.83 -0.65 -3.98
CA GLU A 56 19.02 -0.81 -4.83
C GLU A 56 18.87 -0.01 -6.13
N ASP A 57 17.73 -0.15 -6.81
CA ASP A 57 17.44 0.60 -8.03
C ASP A 57 17.42 2.12 -7.80
N ARG A 58 16.79 2.57 -6.70
CA ARG A 58 16.65 4.00 -6.40
C ARG A 58 17.96 4.64 -5.96
N ILE A 59 18.79 3.92 -5.20
CA ILE A 59 20.06 4.49 -4.72
C ILE A 59 21.06 4.65 -5.87
N GLU A 60 21.00 3.81 -6.90
CA GLU A 60 21.80 3.99 -8.13
C GLU A 60 21.45 5.28 -8.86
N VAL A 61 20.16 5.57 -9.02
CA VAL A 61 19.68 6.84 -9.62
C VAL A 61 20.08 8.04 -8.77
N ILE A 62 19.85 7.99 -7.45
CA ILE A 62 20.23 9.07 -6.54
C ILE A 62 21.74 9.30 -6.55
N TRP A 63 22.54 8.23 -6.60
CA TRP A 63 23.98 8.35 -6.66
C TRP A 63 24.43 8.98 -7.98
N SER A 64 23.93 8.51 -9.13
CA SER A 64 24.32 9.04 -10.45
C SER A 64 24.03 10.54 -10.60
N GLU A 65 22.94 11.04 -10.00
CA GLU A 65 22.60 12.45 -10.03
C GLU A 65 23.37 13.30 -9.00
N TRP A 66 23.60 12.77 -7.79
CA TRP A 66 24.02 13.58 -6.64
C TRP A 66 25.39 13.24 -6.07
N HIS A 67 26.16 12.32 -6.68
CA HIS A 67 27.48 11.90 -6.18
C HIS A 67 28.48 13.06 -6.02
N SER A 68 28.36 14.11 -6.83
CA SER A 68 29.21 15.30 -6.77
C SER A 68 28.82 16.29 -5.65
N HIS A 69 27.66 16.09 -5.00
CA HIS A 69 27.09 16.98 -3.98
C HIS A 69 26.73 16.21 -2.70
N LEU A 70 27.74 15.71 -1.99
CA LEU A 70 27.58 14.83 -0.82
C LEU A 70 26.68 15.41 0.29
N GLN A 71 26.65 16.74 0.47
CA GLN A 71 25.76 17.41 1.43
C GLN A 71 24.27 17.27 1.09
N ARG A 72 23.93 17.16 -0.21
CA ARG A 72 22.54 16.95 -0.68
C ARG A 72 22.20 15.47 -0.77
N LEU A 73 23.18 14.62 -1.05
CA LEU A 73 22.99 13.17 -1.18
C LEU A 73 22.39 12.52 0.08
N ARG A 74 22.92 12.86 1.27
CA ARG A 74 22.48 12.28 2.54
C ARG A 74 20.99 12.49 2.84
N PRO A 75 20.46 13.74 2.87
CA PRO A 75 19.05 13.97 3.17
C PRO A 75 18.12 13.39 2.09
N ILE A 76 18.52 13.41 0.81
CA ILE A 76 17.73 12.80 -0.28
C ILE A 76 17.61 11.29 -0.09
N ARG A 77 18.73 10.60 0.18
CA ARG A 77 18.73 9.16 0.49
C ARG A 77 17.87 8.86 1.71
N GLU A 78 18.05 9.58 2.81
CA GLU A 78 17.31 9.34 4.05
C GLU A 78 15.80 9.53 3.85
N ALA A 79 15.38 10.52 3.07
CA ALA A 79 13.97 10.72 2.72
C ALA A 79 13.40 9.57 1.87
N MET A 80 14.17 9.08 0.89
CA MET A 80 13.80 7.94 0.07
C MET A 80 13.66 6.66 0.92
N GLU A 81 14.64 6.36 1.76
CA GLU A 81 14.61 5.19 2.67
C GLU A 81 13.41 5.25 3.62
N GLN A 82 13.16 6.42 4.21
CA GLN A 82 12.01 6.67 5.07
C GLN A 82 10.69 6.40 4.36
N HIS A 83 10.57 6.76 3.09
CA HIS A 83 9.38 6.49 2.29
C HIS A 83 9.20 4.99 2.04
N LEU A 84 10.27 4.27 1.64
CA LEU A 84 10.21 2.82 1.45
C LEU A 84 9.84 2.07 2.73
N LEU A 85 10.42 2.44 3.86
CA LEU A 85 10.13 1.81 5.16
C LEU A 85 8.65 1.97 5.56
N ARG A 86 8.04 3.13 5.29
CA ARG A 86 6.62 3.37 5.57
C ARG A 86 5.71 2.53 4.70
N GLY A 87 5.96 2.48 3.40
CA GLY A 87 5.20 1.65 2.47
C GLY A 87 5.31 0.17 2.82
N PHE A 88 6.53 -0.30 3.13
CA PHE A 88 6.78 -1.67 3.57
C PHE A 88 6.04 -2.01 4.87
N ALA A 89 6.05 -1.12 5.87
CA ALA A 89 5.34 -1.32 7.12
C ALA A 89 3.82 -1.50 6.91
N GLY A 90 3.22 -0.69 6.04
CA GLY A 90 1.80 -0.82 5.67
C GLY A 90 1.52 -2.15 4.97
N LEU A 91 2.33 -2.49 3.96
CA LEU A 91 2.19 -3.72 3.17
C LEU A 91 2.25 -4.99 4.03
N ILE A 92 3.29 -5.14 4.86
CA ILE A 92 3.44 -6.36 5.66
C ILE A 92 2.34 -6.51 6.70
N ASN A 93 1.83 -5.38 7.20
CA ASN A 93 0.79 -5.37 8.20
C ASN A 93 -0.53 -5.85 7.60
N GLU A 94 -0.89 -5.33 6.42
CA GLU A 94 -2.04 -5.83 5.65
C GLU A 94 -1.90 -7.33 5.37
N LEU A 95 -0.78 -7.76 4.77
CA LEU A 95 -0.54 -9.16 4.40
C LEU A 95 -0.73 -10.11 5.58
N ARG A 96 -0.19 -9.74 6.75
CA ARG A 96 -0.28 -10.57 7.95
C ARG A 96 -1.67 -10.58 8.57
N GLN A 97 -2.33 -9.42 8.70
CA GLN A 97 -3.68 -9.36 9.24
C GLN A 97 -4.66 -10.14 8.35
N ARG A 98 -4.62 -9.93 7.04
CA ARG A 98 -5.45 -10.68 6.09
C ARG A 98 -5.14 -12.17 6.12
N GLY A 99 -3.86 -12.55 6.20
CA GLY A 99 -3.44 -13.95 6.31
C GLY A 99 -3.87 -14.63 7.62
N LEU A 100 -4.10 -13.86 8.69
CA LEU A 100 -4.70 -14.32 9.94
C LEU A 100 -6.24 -14.34 9.92
N GLY A 101 -6.86 -13.94 8.80
CA GLY A 101 -8.32 -13.84 8.66
C GLY A 101 -8.93 -12.58 9.27
N ILE A 102 -8.11 -11.58 9.62
CA ILE A 102 -8.56 -10.30 10.16
C ILE A 102 -8.96 -9.41 8.99
N SER A 103 -10.25 -9.07 8.90
CA SER A 103 -10.83 -8.28 7.80
C SER A 103 -10.93 -6.79 8.10
N GLN A 104 -10.73 -6.39 9.35
CA GLN A 104 -10.90 -5.02 9.83
C GLN A 104 -9.76 -4.60 10.74
N TYR A 105 -9.53 -3.29 10.80
CA TYR A 105 -8.49 -2.69 11.63
C TYR A 105 -8.95 -1.36 12.22
N VAL A 106 -8.37 -0.99 13.36
CA VAL A 106 -8.45 0.36 13.91
C VAL A 106 -7.35 1.21 13.31
N TRP A 107 -7.70 2.38 12.79
CA TRP A 107 -6.71 3.34 12.29
C TRP A 107 -6.01 4.04 13.46
N ARG A 108 -4.68 4.04 13.47
CA ARG A 108 -3.86 4.72 14.48
C ARG A 108 -3.01 5.82 13.88
N SER A 109 -3.26 7.03 14.33
CA SER A 109 -2.55 8.26 14.03
C SER A 109 -1.24 8.38 14.83
N ARG A 110 -0.46 9.43 14.57
CA ARG A 110 0.74 9.81 15.36
C ARG A 110 0.48 10.94 16.34
N ASP A 111 -0.73 11.50 16.28
CA ASP A 111 -1.26 12.57 17.14
C ASP A 111 -0.32 13.77 17.28
N ASP A 112 0.33 14.12 16.17
CA ASP A 112 1.19 15.29 16.09
C ASP A 112 0.73 16.26 15.00
N GLY A 113 1.26 17.49 15.05
CA GLY A 113 0.89 18.56 14.11
C GLY A 113 1.29 18.33 12.65
N LYS A 114 1.89 17.19 12.30
CA LYS A 114 2.20 16.80 10.92
C LYS A 114 1.20 15.77 10.38
N VAL A 115 0.27 15.29 11.20
CA VAL A 115 -0.84 14.43 10.75
C VAL A 115 -1.83 15.28 9.95
N ARG A 116 -2.29 14.76 8.81
CA ARG A 116 -3.31 15.41 7.98
C ARG A 116 -4.66 15.39 8.71
N SER A 117 -5.47 16.42 8.54
CA SER A 117 -6.79 16.52 9.20
C SER A 117 -7.67 15.30 8.94
N SER A 118 -7.70 14.77 7.71
CA SER A 118 -8.43 13.53 7.39
C SER A 118 -7.94 12.33 8.17
N HIS A 119 -6.62 12.15 8.30
CA HIS A 119 -6.04 11.02 9.03
C HIS A 119 -6.23 11.14 10.55
N ALA A 120 -6.25 12.35 11.08
CA ALA A 120 -6.60 12.60 12.48
C ALA A 120 -8.09 12.32 12.73
N HIS A 121 -8.96 12.61 11.74
CA HIS A 121 -10.37 12.23 11.83
C HIS A 121 -10.54 10.72 11.83
N TYR A 122 -9.77 9.98 11.03
CA TYR A 122 -9.83 8.51 10.98
C TYR A 122 -9.33 7.82 12.24
N ASP A 123 -8.58 8.51 13.10
CA ASP A 123 -8.03 7.90 14.31
C ASP A 123 -9.11 7.28 15.20
N ASP A 124 -8.78 6.14 15.83
CA ASP A 124 -9.70 5.32 16.63
C ASP A 124 -10.89 4.69 15.85
N GLN A 125 -11.06 4.98 14.56
CA GLN A 125 -12.14 4.40 13.76
C GLN A 125 -11.76 3.04 13.17
N VAL A 126 -12.77 2.19 12.98
CA VAL A 126 -12.63 0.86 12.38
C VAL A 126 -12.87 0.93 10.87
N PHE A 127 -11.95 0.38 10.10
CA PHE A 127 -12.03 0.27 8.64
C PHE A 127 -11.88 -1.18 8.19
N SER A 128 -12.38 -1.48 7.00
CA SER A 128 -12.17 -2.77 6.34
C SER A 128 -10.91 -2.74 5.47
N TRP A 129 -10.21 -3.88 5.40
CA TRP A 129 -9.16 -4.09 4.40
C TRP A 129 -9.69 -4.13 2.96
N ASP A 130 -11.00 -4.36 2.76
CA ASP A 130 -11.61 -4.45 1.43
C ASP A 130 -12.35 -3.15 1.01
N ASP A 131 -12.54 -2.22 1.95
CA ASP A 131 -13.20 -0.92 1.73
C ASP A 131 -12.41 0.20 2.41
N PRO A 132 -11.27 0.63 1.83
CA PRO A 132 -10.46 1.70 2.40
C PRO A 132 -11.16 3.06 2.35
N PRO A 133 -10.88 3.95 3.33
CA PRO A 133 -11.32 5.34 3.24
C PRO A 133 -10.60 6.08 2.11
N GLU A 134 -11.10 7.30 1.81
CA GLU A 134 -10.42 8.19 0.87
C GLU A 134 -8.98 8.45 1.32
N GLY A 135 -8.02 8.22 0.41
CA GLY A 135 -6.58 8.29 0.67
C GLY A 135 -5.90 6.94 0.92
N GLY A 136 -6.67 5.84 0.95
CA GLY A 136 -6.16 4.47 1.09
C GLY A 136 -5.92 4.06 2.54
N HIS A 137 -5.18 2.96 2.73
CA HIS A 137 -4.88 2.41 4.04
C HIS A 137 -3.73 3.18 4.76
N PRO A 138 -3.58 3.00 6.09
CA PRO A 138 -2.47 3.58 6.83
C PRO A 138 -1.11 3.25 6.19
N GLY A 139 -0.25 4.25 6.06
CA GLY A 139 1.09 4.11 5.47
C GLY A 139 1.18 4.21 3.95
N GLN A 140 0.06 4.14 3.20
CA GLN A 140 0.09 4.18 1.73
C GLN A 140 0.26 5.60 1.16
N ALA A 141 -0.38 6.60 1.77
CA ALA A 141 -0.24 7.99 1.33
C ALA A 141 1.17 8.54 1.57
N PHE A 142 1.60 9.50 0.73
CA PHE A 142 2.93 10.11 0.84
C PHE A 142 3.19 10.67 2.25
N ASN A 143 4.33 10.29 2.85
CA ASN A 143 4.71 10.65 4.23
C ASN A 143 3.68 10.29 5.32
N CYS A 144 2.75 9.38 5.05
CA CYS A 144 1.81 8.88 6.06
C CYS A 144 2.54 8.03 7.10
N ARG A 145 2.39 8.36 8.38
CA ARG A 145 3.00 7.65 9.52
C ARG A 145 1.97 6.91 10.37
N CYS A 146 0.73 6.86 9.90
CA CYS A 146 -0.35 6.11 10.53
C CYS A 146 -0.09 4.61 10.36
N HIS A 147 -0.67 3.80 11.25
CA HIS A 147 -0.62 2.34 11.17
C HIS A 147 -2.00 1.74 11.47
N ALA A 148 -2.19 0.48 11.08
CA ALA A 148 -3.42 -0.26 11.31
C ALA A 148 -3.21 -1.24 12.48
N GLU A 149 -4.01 -1.12 13.54
CA GLU A 149 -4.07 -2.13 14.60
C GLU A 149 -5.16 -3.14 14.28
N PRO A 150 -4.94 -4.45 14.46
CA PRO A 150 -5.96 -5.45 14.16
C PRO A 150 -7.22 -5.24 14.99
N TYR A 151 -8.38 -5.27 14.34
CA TYR A 151 -9.67 -5.24 15.01
C TYR A 151 -10.28 -6.65 14.98
N VAL A 152 -10.43 -7.25 16.15
CA VAL A 152 -11.13 -8.52 16.32
C VAL A 152 -12.35 -8.27 17.18
N GLN A 153 -13.54 -8.42 16.60
CA GLN A 153 -14.78 -8.30 17.36
C GLN A 153 -14.86 -9.51 18.31
N ASP A 154 -14.91 -9.24 19.61
CA ASP A 154 -14.92 -10.26 20.67
C ASP A 154 -16.07 -11.27 20.44
N GLN A 155 -15.74 -12.50 20.02
CA GLN A 155 -16.68 -13.62 20.01
C GLN A 155 -15.96 -14.94 20.27
N ALA A 156 -16.28 -15.52 21.43
CA ALA A 156 -16.18 -16.94 21.67
C ALA A 156 -16.65 -17.76 20.45
N ALA A 157 -15.94 -18.85 20.16
CA ALA A 157 -16.15 -19.80 19.06
C ALA A 157 -15.49 -19.45 17.73
N ARG A 158 -14.25 -19.93 17.53
CA ARG A 158 -13.80 -20.53 16.27
C ARG A 158 -12.64 -21.48 16.55
N SER A 159 -12.99 -22.76 16.68
CA SER A 159 -12.04 -23.88 16.69
C SER A 159 -11.38 -24.04 15.32
N PRO A 160 -10.06 -24.31 15.23
CA PRO A 160 -9.37 -24.51 13.98
C PRO A 160 -9.59 -25.95 13.50
N GLN A 161 -10.62 -26.19 12.70
CA GLN A 161 -10.79 -27.42 11.94
C GLN A 161 -11.59 -27.09 10.67
N ASN A 162 -10.96 -27.35 9.53
CA ASN A 162 -11.40 -27.12 8.13
C ASN A 162 -11.00 -25.76 7.55
N TRP A 163 -9.69 -25.61 7.35
CA TRP A 163 -9.12 -24.72 6.33
C TRP A 163 -8.57 -25.59 5.20
N ASP A 164 -9.45 -25.96 4.27
CA ASP A 164 -9.04 -26.45 2.95
C ASP A 164 -9.02 -25.23 2.04
N GLY A 165 -7.83 -24.69 1.82
CA GLY A 165 -7.65 -23.48 1.01
C GLY A 165 -7.99 -23.73 -0.45
N PHE A 166 -9.25 -23.56 -0.86
CA PHE A 166 -9.70 -23.32 -2.25
C PHE A 166 -11.25 -23.21 -2.36
N ALA A 167 -11.93 -22.21 -1.76
CA ALA A 167 -13.31 -21.81 -2.16
C ALA A 167 -13.89 -20.64 -1.32
N PHE A 168 -13.52 -19.38 -1.57
CA PHE A 168 -14.41 -18.26 -1.27
C PHE A 168 -13.99 -16.99 -2.04
N ARG A 169 -14.47 -16.85 -3.28
CA ARG A 169 -14.36 -15.59 -4.04
C ARG A 169 -15.51 -15.49 -5.05
N TYR A 170 -16.68 -15.10 -4.54
CA TYR A 170 -17.88 -14.65 -5.28
C TYR A 170 -18.58 -15.66 -6.21
N GLY A 171 -19.89 -15.83 -6.01
CA GLY A 171 -20.75 -16.67 -6.86
C GLY A 171 -21.24 -15.96 -8.13
N ASP A 172 -21.70 -16.72 -9.11
CA ASP A 172 -22.03 -16.26 -10.48
C ASP A 172 -23.10 -15.17 -10.58
N ALA A 173 -23.95 -14.99 -9.56
CA ALA A 173 -25.01 -13.98 -9.54
C ALA A 173 -24.49 -12.53 -9.51
N ASP A 174 -23.30 -12.29 -8.93
CA ASP A 174 -22.72 -10.94 -8.81
C ASP A 174 -22.07 -10.47 -10.11
N ARG A 175 -21.54 -11.39 -10.94
CA ARG A 175 -20.91 -11.04 -12.23
C ARG A 175 -21.90 -10.45 -13.22
N ASP A 176 -23.11 -10.99 -13.25
CA ASP A 176 -24.16 -10.48 -14.13
C ASP A 176 -24.74 -9.16 -13.60
N GLN A 177 -24.81 -8.95 -12.29
CA GLN A 177 -25.22 -7.67 -11.72
C GLN A 177 -24.18 -6.57 -11.98
N MET A 178 -22.89 -6.88 -11.82
CA MET A 178 -21.80 -5.95 -12.13
C MET A 178 -21.72 -5.64 -13.62
N ARG A 179 -21.94 -6.63 -14.50
CA ARG A 179 -22.02 -6.39 -15.95
C ARG A 179 -23.19 -5.47 -16.30
N ARG A 180 -24.37 -5.68 -15.70
CA ARG A 180 -25.54 -4.79 -15.89
C ARG A 180 -25.28 -3.37 -15.39
N ASN A 181 -24.62 -3.22 -14.24
CA ASN A 181 -24.28 -1.91 -13.68
C ASN A 181 -23.28 -1.18 -14.59
N ALA A 182 -22.21 -1.86 -15.04
CA ALA A 182 -21.23 -1.30 -15.96
C ALA A 182 -21.82 -0.96 -17.34
N GLU A 183 -22.71 -1.79 -17.89
CA GLU A 183 -23.41 -1.52 -19.14
C GLU A 183 -24.34 -0.30 -19.03
N ALA A 184 -25.01 -0.12 -17.88
CA ALA A 184 -25.85 1.04 -17.61
C ALA A 184 -25.03 2.34 -17.49
N GLU A 185 -23.89 2.29 -16.79
CA GLU A 185 -22.96 3.42 -16.68
C GLU A 185 -22.37 3.79 -18.05
N MET A 186 -21.90 2.82 -18.83
CA MET A 186 -21.37 3.06 -20.18
C MET A 186 -22.43 3.59 -21.15
N ARG A 187 -23.71 3.21 -20.97
CA ARG A 187 -24.84 3.76 -21.72
C ARG A 187 -25.13 5.21 -21.33
N ALA A 188 -25.05 5.55 -20.03
CA ALA A 188 -25.23 6.92 -19.55
C ALA A 188 -24.13 7.87 -20.04
N LEU A 189 -22.90 7.37 -20.20
CA LEU A 189 -21.76 8.13 -20.67
C LEU A 189 -21.66 8.25 -22.21
N ARG A 190 -22.43 7.45 -22.97
CA ARG A 190 -22.40 7.39 -24.44
C ARG A 190 -22.56 8.76 -25.12
N PRO A 191 -23.52 9.62 -24.74
CA PRO A 191 -23.69 10.92 -25.40
C PRO A 191 -22.48 11.84 -25.20
N ALA A 192 -21.85 11.80 -24.02
CA ALA A 192 -20.67 12.61 -23.73
C ALA A 192 -19.45 12.13 -24.53
N ILE A 193 -19.30 10.82 -24.71
CA ILE A 193 -18.25 10.22 -25.52
C ILE A 193 -18.45 10.56 -27.01
N GLU A 194 -19.68 10.54 -27.52
CA GLU A 194 -19.99 10.90 -28.90
C GLU A 194 -19.73 12.39 -29.18
N VAL A 195 -20.05 13.27 -28.22
CA VAL A 195 -19.71 14.70 -28.30
C VAL A 195 -18.20 14.91 -28.33
N LEU A 196 -17.43 14.19 -27.51
CA LEU A 196 -15.97 14.25 -27.49
C LEU A 196 -15.34 13.72 -28.79
N ALA A 197 -15.90 12.64 -29.36
CA ALA A 197 -15.42 12.07 -30.62
C ALA A 197 -15.76 12.93 -31.85
N ALA A 198 -16.76 13.80 -31.77
CA ALA A 198 -17.14 14.75 -32.82
C ALA A 198 -16.32 16.06 -32.81
N LEU A 199 -15.45 16.26 -31.81
CA LEU A 199 -14.56 17.42 -31.78
C LEU A 199 -13.42 17.25 -32.81
N PRO A 200 -13.12 18.27 -33.64
CA PRO A 200 -12.03 18.19 -34.60
C PRO A 200 -10.68 18.08 -33.90
N ASP A 201 -9.85 17.16 -34.37
CA ASP A 201 -8.51 16.90 -33.85
C ASP A 201 -7.61 18.14 -34.05
N LYS A 202 -7.21 18.77 -32.95
CA LYS A 202 -6.38 19.99 -32.96
C LYS A 202 -4.89 19.73 -33.15
N THR A 203 -4.49 18.49 -33.44
CA THR A 203 -3.07 18.13 -33.63
C THR A 203 -2.58 18.17 -35.08
N ALA A 204 -3.43 18.50 -36.06
CA ALA A 204 -3.06 18.50 -37.48
C ALA A 204 -2.53 19.84 -38.06
N ASP A 205 -2.51 20.95 -37.31
CA ASP A 205 -2.27 22.30 -37.88
C ASP A 205 -0.90 22.93 -37.50
N GLN A 206 0.09 22.13 -37.13
CA GLN A 206 1.47 22.59 -36.91
C GLN A 206 2.50 21.94 -37.86
N VAL A 207 2.23 21.87 -39.16
CA VAL A 207 3.31 21.67 -40.17
C VAL A 207 3.01 22.43 -41.46
N ARG A 208 3.44 23.70 -41.55
CA ARG A 208 3.83 24.34 -42.82
C ARG A 208 4.59 25.65 -42.58
N MET A 209 5.92 25.61 -42.58
CA MET A 209 6.74 26.80 -42.87
C MET A 209 6.96 26.87 -44.39
N PRO A 210 6.81 28.03 -45.04
CA PRO A 210 7.05 28.17 -46.47
C PRO A 210 8.56 28.28 -46.76
N ILE A 211 9.01 27.54 -47.77
CA ILE A 211 10.33 27.71 -48.40
C ILE A 211 10.20 28.87 -49.40
N ALA A 212 11.03 29.90 -49.26
CA ALA A 212 11.13 31.00 -50.23
C ALA A 212 12.01 30.61 -51.42
N PRO A 213 11.75 31.12 -52.65
CA PRO A 213 12.52 30.76 -53.83
C PRO A 213 13.68 31.75 -54.08
N ASP A 214 14.79 31.22 -54.64
CA ASP A 214 15.70 31.89 -55.58
C ASP A 214 16.07 30.85 -56.66
#